data_AF-A0A8K0U7G2-F1
#
_entry.id   AF-A0A8K0U7G2-F1
#
_cell.length_a   1.000
_cell.length_b   1.000
_cell.length_c   1.000
_cell.angle_alpha   90.00
_cell.angle_beta   90.00
_cell.angle_gamma   90.00
#
_symmetry.space_group_name_H-M   'P 1'
#
loop_
_entity.id
_entity.type
_entity.pdbx_description
1 polymer ?
#
loop_
_entity_poly.entity_id
_entity_poly.type
_entity_poly.pdbx_seq_one_letter_code
_entity_poly.pdbx_strand_id
1 'polypeptide(L)' 'MNPFAARIMLYQRTLQDILDLSPEARLEEFGELVGKDRVAKLNAVIEKRMQESVLAGTESVLDYDLCASV' A
#
# COMPACT_ATOMS: atom_id res chain seq x y z
N MET A 1 -11.89 -5.36 22.34
CA MET A 1 -11.16 -6.04 21.26
C MET A 1 -11.47 -5.32 19.95
N ASN A 2 -10.48 -4.97 19.13
CA ASN A 2 -10.72 -4.26 17.86
C ASN A 2 -11.24 -5.26 16.79
N PRO A 3 -12.44 -5.06 16.20
CA PRO A 3 -13.00 -5.97 15.18
C PRO A 3 -12.07 -6.21 13.98
N PHE A 4 -11.24 -5.22 13.65
CA PHE A 4 -10.21 -5.34 12.62
C PHE A 4 -9.10 -6.33 13.01
N ALA A 5 -8.58 -6.20 14.22
CA ALA A 5 -7.55 -7.11 14.72
C ALA A 5 -8.10 -8.54 14.83
N ALA A 6 -9.37 -8.69 15.23
CA ALA A 6 -10.05 -9.98 15.22
C ALA A 6 -10.19 -10.54 13.79
N ARG A 7 -10.55 -9.73 12.79
CA ARG A 7 -10.61 -10.16 11.38
C ARG A 7 -9.25 -10.64 10.87
N ILE A 8 -8.18 -9.90 11.14
CA ILE A 8 -6.82 -10.30 10.73
C ILE A 8 -6.42 -11.62 11.39
N MET A 9 -6.64 -11.73 12.71
CA MET A 9 -6.27 -12.93 13.48
C MET A 9 -7.10 -14.16 13.10
N LEU A 10 -8.40 -14.00 12.82
CA LEU A 10 -9.31 -15.11 12.51
C LEU A 10 -9.17 -15.62 11.08
N TYR A 11 -8.90 -14.74 10.11
CA TYR A 11 -8.77 -15.11 8.70
C TYR A 11 -7.33 -15.45 8.29
N GLN A 12 -6.39 -15.43 9.23
CA GLN A 12 -4.96 -15.71 9.01
C GLN A 12 -4.33 -14.91 7.85
N ARG A 13 -4.89 -13.75 7.51
CA ARG A 13 -4.35 -12.91 6.45
C ARG A 13 -3.14 -12.14 6.94
N THR A 14 -2.11 -12.12 6.12
CA THR A 14 -0.94 -11.30 6.35
C THR A 14 -1.24 -9.83 6.03
N LEU A 15 -0.37 -8.93 6.49
CA LEU A 15 -0.44 -7.54 6.07
C LEU A 15 -0.27 -7.40 4.55
N GLN A 16 0.59 -8.22 3.93
CA GLN A 16 0.84 -8.19 2.49
C GLN A 16 -0.43 -8.50 1.70
N ASP A 17 -1.18 -9.52 2.12
CA ASP A 17 -2.45 -9.89 1.46
C ASP A 17 -3.45 -8.72 1.46
N ILE A 18 -3.42 -7.87 2.48
CA ILE A 18 -4.30 -6.69 2.57
C ILE A 18 -3.82 -5.56 1.66
N LEU A 19 -2.50 -5.38 1.54
CA LEU A 19 -1.89 -4.36 0.69
C LEU A 19 -2.09 -4.67 -0.79
N ASP A 20 -2.06 -5.95 -1.17
CA ASP A 20 -2.21 -6.42 -2.55
C ASP A 20 -3.65 -6.33 -3.08
N LEU A 21 -4.65 -6.14 -2.19
CA LEU A 21 -6.02 -5.87 -2.59
C LEU A 21 -6.14 -4.52 -3.31
N SER A 22 -7.12 -4.41 -4.22
CA SER A 22 -7.48 -3.12 -4.80
C SER A 22 -8.06 -2.16 -3.75
N PRO A 23 -7.98 -0.84 -3.97
CA PRO A 23 -8.59 0.14 -3.07
C PRO A 23 -10.07 -0.11 -2.78
N GLU A 24 -10.84 -0.54 -3.78
CA GLU A 24 -12.27 -0.86 -3.71
C GLU A 24 -12.51 -2.13 -2.89
N ALA A 25 -11.72 -3.18 -3.12
CA ALA A 25 -11.81 -4.43 -2.36
C ALA A 25 -11.51 -4.21 -0.87
N ARG A 26 -10.52 -3.38 -0.53
CA ARG A 26 -10.26 -3.00 0.88
C ARG A 26 -11.45 -2.26 1.49
N LEU A 27 -12.11 -1.38 0.72
CA LEU A 27 -13.28 -0.64 1.17
C LEU A 27 -14.48 -1.54 1.43
N GLU A 28 -14.74 -2.49 0.54
CA GLU A 28 -15.82 -3.47 0.68
C GLU A 28 -15.59 -4.38 1.90
N GLU A 29 -14.35 -4.88 2.06
CA GLU A 29 -14.05 -5.91 3.06
C GLU A 29 -13.83 -5.32 4.47
N PHE A 30 -13.24 -4.12 4.58
CA PHE A 30 -12.89 -3.52 5.88
C PHE A 30 -13.70 -2.25 6.21
N GLY A 31 -14.40 -1.65 5.26
CA GLY A 31 -15.12 -0.39 5.45
C GLY A 31 -16.16 -0.45 6.57
N GLU A 32 -16.87 -1.57 6.69
CA GLU A 32 -17.87 -1.79 7.75
C GLU A 32 -17.23 -2.17 9.11
N LEU A 33 -15.96 -2.57 9.12
CA LEU A 33 -15.25 -3.01 10.34
C LEU A 33 -14.50 -1.87 11.04
N VAL A 34 -13.90 -0.96 10.26
CA VAL A 34 -13.08 0.16 10.77
C VAL A 34 -13.58 1.54 10.38
N GLY A 35 -14.60 1.61 9.52
CA GLY A 35 -15.10 2.85 8.94
C GLY A 35 -14.45 3.15 7.59
N LYS A 36 -15.29 3.49 6.61
CA LYS A 36 -14.90 3.79 5.22
C LYS A 36 -13.86 4.89 5.13
N ASP A 37 -13.97 5.94 5.94
CA ASP A 37 -13.00 7.05 5.98
C ASP A 37 -11.58 6.61 6.35
N ARG A 38 -11.45 5.62 7.24
CA ARG A 38 -10.14 5.11 7.65
C ARG A 38 -9.51 4.28 6.54
N VAL A 39 -10.30 3.48 5.85
CA VAL A 39 -9.83 2.70 4.70
C VAL A 39 -9.46 3.63 3.54
N ALA A 40 -10.25 4.67 3.27
CA ALA A 40 -9.92 5.68 2.26
C ALA A 40 -8.58 6.38 2.55
N LYS A 41 -8.33 6.75 3.81
CA LYS A 41 -7.03 7.30 4.24
C LYS A 41 -5.89 6.31 4.06
N LEU A 42 -6.09 5.03 4.38
CA LEU A 42 -5.10 3.98 4.14
C LEU A 42 -4.77 3.85 2.65
N ASN A 43 -5.79 3.84 1.79
CA ASN A 43 -5.62 3.77 0.34
C ASN A 43 -4.76 4.93 -0.18
N ALA A 44 -5.05 6.16 0.26
CA ALA A 44 -4.27 7.35 -0.12
C ALA A 44 -2.82 7.29 0.35
N VAL A 45 -2.55 6.74 1.56
CA VAL A 45 -1.18 6.55 2.05
C VAL A 45 -0.42 5.52 1.22
N ILE A 46 -1.07 4.41 0.86
CA ILE A 46 -0.47 3.37 0.01
C ILE A 46 -0.12 3.94 -1.36
N GLU A 47 -1.07 4.63 -2.01
CA GLU A 47 -0.87 5.26 -3.31
C GLU A 47 0.30 6.25 -3.29
N LYS A 48 0.31 7.15 -2.30
CA LYS A 48 1.41 8.11 -2.11
C LYS A 48 2.76 7.41 -1.99
N ARG A 49 2.85 6.35 -1.19
CA ARG A 49 4.10 5.60 -1.00
C ARG A 49 4.54 4.84 -2.24
N MET A 50 3.60 4.33 -3.03
CA MET A 50 3.91 3.70 -4.32
C MET A 50 4.45 4.72 -5.34
N GLN A 51 3.94 5.95 -5.33
CA GLN A 51 4.48 7.02 -6.16
C GLN A 51 5.90 7.41 -5.71
N GLU A 52 6.12 7.55 -4.40
CA GLU A 52 7.43 7.85 -3.82
C GLU A 52 8.46 6.75 -4.12
N SER A 53 8.08 5.46 -4.07
CA SER A 53 9.01 4.36 -4.39
C SER A 53 9.37 4.28 -5.86
N VAL A 54 8.45 4.62 -6.77
CA VAL A 54 8.73 4.71 -8.21
C VAL A 54 9.69 5.86 -8.49
N LEU A 55 9.49 7.02 -7.86
CA LEU A 55 10.37 8.19 -8.02
C LEU A 55 11.77 7.94 -7.46
N ALA A 56 11.88 7.32 -6.28
CA ALA A 56 13.18 6.95 -5.70
C ALA A 56 13.94 5.90 -6.53
N GLY A 57 13.24 5.05 -7.29
CA GLY A 57 13.86 4.10 -8.22
C GLY A 57 14.50 4.76 -9.43
N THR A 58 13.96 5.90 -9.88
CA THR A 58 14.45 6.62 -11.09
C THR A 58 15.73 7.42 -10.86
N GLU A 59 16.03 7.82 -9.61
CA GLU A 59 17.27 8.52 -9.29
C GLU A 59 18.50 7.60 -9.32
N SER A 60 18.33 6.28 -9.24
CA SER A 60 19.43 5.31 -9.31
C SER A 60 19.90 4.96 -10.73
N VAL A 61 19.11 5.29 -11.76
CA VAL A 61 19.40 4.93 -13.16
C VAL A 61 20.22 6.01 -13.87
N LEU A 62 20.18 7.27 -13.40
CA LEU A 62 20.84 8.39 -14.06
C LEU A 62 22.33 8.55 -13.70
N ASP A 63 22.87 7.77 -12.76
CA ASP A 63 24.29 7.84 -12.38
C ASP A 63 25.19 6.92 -13.23
N TYR A 64 24.62 5.99 -13.99
CA TYR A 64 25.39 5.06 -14.83
C TYR A 64 25.67 5.56 -16.26
N ASP A 65 24.94 6.56 -16.77
CA ASP A 65 25.08 7.02 -18.15
C ASP A 65 26.11 8.15 -18.36
N LEU A 66 26.63 8.78 -17.29
CA LEU A 66 27.62 9.86 -17.43
C LEU A 66 29.08 9.38 -17.55
N CYS A 67 29.37 8.10 -17.30
CA CYS A 67 30.72 7.53 -17.42
C CYS A 67 30.99 6.86 -18.79
N ALA A 68 30.02 6.81 -19.71
CA ALA A 68 30.12 6.09 -20.98
C ALA A 68 30.36 6.96 -22.23
N SER A 69 30.54 8.28 -22.08
CA SER A 69 30.86 9.18 -23.21
C SER A 69 32.29 9.71 -23.12
N VAL A 70 33.19 8.93 -23.74
CA VAL A 70 34.41 9.29 -24.50
C VAL A 70 35.14 10.59 -24.16
#